data_AF-A0A3N7I963-F1
#
_entry.id   AF-A0A3N7I963-F1
#
_cell.length_a   1.000
_cell.length_b   1.000
_cell.length_c   1.000
_cell.angle_alpha   90.00
_cell.angle_beta   90.00
_cell.angle_gamma   90.00
#
_symmetry.space_group_name_H-M   'P 1'
#
loop_
_entity.id
_entity.type
_entity.pdbx_description
1 polymer ?
#
loop_
_entity_poly.entity_id
_entity_poly.type
_entity_poly.pdbx_seq_one_letter_code
_entity_poly.pdbx_strand_id
1 'polypeptide(L)'
;METKTVYIVYSPDYMDTTDIYGVFDSKERVDEFLNRFKDRVDELEIREMVLNPQFQGDKKRNPYCAILYKSGMAMLSVISNPADCDKAIKNEHEIIEIDGEPERLFCYFLAETRDQAWAEGMARMEKLVELGEFKLDGEIY
;
A
#
# COMPACT_ATOMS: atom_id res chain seq x y z
N MET A 1 -12.22 10.24 -16.48
CA MET A 1 -12.72 8.86 -16.54
C MET A 1 -13.62 8.65 -15.32
N GLU A 2 -14.78 8.05 -15.51
CA GLU A 2 -15.70 7.75 -14.40
C GLU A 2 -15.12 6.66 -13.50
N THR A 3 -15.22 6.88 -12.20
CA THR A 3 -14.85 5.93 -11.15
C THR A 3 -15.76 4.70 -11.25
N LYS A 4 -15.20 3.55 -11.65
CA LYS A 4 -15.99 2.31 -11.77
C LYS A 4 -16.16 1.70 -10.38
N THR A 5 -17.38 1.45 -9.94
CA THR A 5 -17.65 0.71 -8.69
C THR A 5 -17.64 -0.79 -8.99
N VAL A 6 -17.02 -1.56 -8.09
CA VAL A 6 -17.14 -3.03 -8.02
C VAL A 6 -17.73 -3.43 -6.67
N TYR A 7 -18.30 -4.62 -6.66
CA TYR A 7 -18.94 -5.23 -5.51
C TYR A 7 -18.11 -6.46 -5.15
N ILE A 8 -17.53 -6.47 -3.96
CA ILE A 8 -16.74 -7.59 -3.45
C ILE A 8 -17.60 -8.38 -2.48
N VAL A 9 -17.75 -9.68 -2.74
CA VAL A 9 -18.48 -10.62 -1.89
C VAL A 9 -17.49 -11.49 -1.15
N TYR A 10 -17.56 -11.54 0.17
CA TYR A 10 -16.61 -12.27 1.02
C TYR A 10 -17.28 -12.73 2.34
N SER A 11 -16.62 -13.66 3.05
CA SER A 11 -17.09 -14.17 4.35
C SER A 11 -16.89 -13.11 5.45
N PRO A 12 -17.86 -12.88 6.34
CA PRO A 12 -17.78 -11.86 7.39
C PRO A 12 -16.69 -12.14 8.44
N ASP A 13 -16.18 -13.37 8.52
CA ASP A 13 -15.52 -13.87 9.72
C ASP A 13 -14.00 -13.63 9.78
N TYR A 14 -13.35 -13.04 8.76
CA TYR A 14 -11.89 -12.83 8.81
C TYR A 14 -11.41 -11.53 8.17
N MET A 15 -10.48 -10.87 8.87
CA MET A 15 -9.69 -9.70 8.45
C MET A 15 -8.75 -9.96 7.26
N ASP A 16 -8.91 -11.07 6.54
CA ASP A 16 -7.96 -11.58 5.55
C ASP A 16 -8.61 -11.56 4.15
N THR A 17 -7.96 -10.89 3.20
CA THR A 17 -8.46 -10.69 1.82
C THR A 17 -8.35 -11.94 0.94
N THR A 18 -8.03 -13.08 1.53
CA THR A 18 -7.78 -14.37 0.88
C THR A 18 -9.05 -15.15 0.56
N ASP A 19 -10.19 -14.79 1.16
CA ASP A 19 -11.50 -15.45 0.96
C ASP A 19 -12.53 -14.57 0.20
N ILE A 20 -12.09 -13.95 -0.90
CA ILE A 20 -13.00 -13.26 -1.83
C ILE A 20 -13.74 -14.31 -2.67
N TYR A 21 -15.06 -14.42 -2.49
CA TYR A 21 -15.91 -15.29 -3.31
C TYR A 21 -16.14 -14.75 -4.72
N GLY A 22 -16.10 -13.42 -4.88
CA GLY A 22 -16.22 -12.80 -6.19
C GLY A 22 -16.06 -11.27 -6.18
N VAL A 23 -15.65 -10.74 -7.32
CA VAL A 23 -15.62 -9.30 -7.62
C VAL A 23 -16.51 -9.07 -8.84
N PHE A 24 -17.56 -8.26 -8.67
CA PHE A 24 -18.56 -8.00 -9.69
C PHE A 24 -18.57 -6.52 -10.07
N ASP A 25 -18.89 -6.20 -11.31
CA ASP A 25 -18.96 -4.81 -11.79
C ASP A 25 -20.38 -4.25 -11.87
N SER A 26 -21.38 -5.03 -11.45
CA SER A 26 -22.77 -4.58 -11.32
C SER A 26 -23.47 -5.31 -10.18
N LYS A 27 -24.46 -4.66 -9.58
CA LYS A 27 -25.30 -5.24 -8.52
C LYS A 27 -26.13 -6.43 -9.02
N GLU A 28 -26.64 -6.35 -10.23
CA GLU A 28 -27.42 -7.43 -10.86
C GLU A 28 -26.64 -8.76 -10.88
N ARG A 29 -25.34 -8.72 -11.18
CA ARG A 29 -24.49 -9.92 -11.17
C ARG A 29 -24.21 -10.46 -9.77
N VAL A 30 -24.17 -9.57 -8.78
CA VAL A 30 -24.09 -9.96 -7.36
C VAL A 30 -25.37 -10.70 -6.96
N ASP A 31 -26.54 -10.17 -7.33
CA ASP A 31 -27.83 -10.77 -7.00
C ASP A 31 -27.99 -12.16 -7.65
N GLU A 32 -27.58 -12.32 -8.90
CA GLU A 32 -27.53 -13.62 -9.59
C GLU A 32 -26.61 -14.62 -8.87
N PHE A 33 -25.43 -14.17 -8.44
CA PHE A 33 -24.48 -14.99 -7.67
C PHE A 33 -25.10 -15.44 -6.35
N LEU A 34 -25.62 -14.51 -5.55
CA LEU A 34 -26.22 -14.81 -4.24
C LEU A 34 -27.39 -15.78 -4.39
N ASN A 35 -28.27 -15.59 -5.37
CA ASN A 35 -29.38 -16.49 -5.61
C ASN A 35 -28.92 -17.91 -6.00
N ARG A 36 -27.82 -18.02 -6.76
CA ARG A 36 -27.24 -19.32 -7.15
C ARG A 36 -26.57 -20.05 -5.98
N PHE A 37 -26.02 -19.33 -5.01
CA PHE A 37 -25.22 -19.87 -3.91
C PHE A 37 -25.86 -19.78 -2.53
N LYS A 38 -27.13 -19.37 -2.45
CA LYS A 38 -27.90 -19.19 -1.20
C LYS A 38 -27.93 -20.40 -0.25
N ASP A 39 -27.75 -21.61 -0.77
CA ASP A 39 -27.79 -22.85 0.02
C ASP A 39 -26.39 -23.33 0.46
N ARG A 40 -25.33 -22.60 0.11
CA ARG A 40 -23.92 -23.02 0.31
C ARG A 40 -23.09 -22.07 1.14
N VAL A 41 -23.49 -20.82 1.26
CA VAL A 41 -22.70 -19.81 1.94
C VAL A 41 -23.54 -19.23 3.06
N ASP A 42 -23.20 -19.62 4.27
CA ASP A 42 -23.77 -19.03 5.47
C ASP A 42 -23.10 -17.67 5.67
N GLU A 43 -23.90 -16.62 5.61
CA GLU A 43 -23.54 -15.21 5.86
C GLU A 43 -22.47 -14.64 4.90
N LEU A 44 -22.90 -13.73 4.01
CA LEU A 44 -22.01 -13.03 3.06
C LEU A 44 -22.06 -11.53 3.33
N GLU A 45 -20.90 -10.88 3.34
CA GLU A 45 -20.81 -9.42 3.29
C GLU A 45 -20.54 -8.97 1.86
N ILE A 46 -21.29 -7.96 1.41
CA ILE A 46 -21.09 -7.29 0.13
C ILE A 46 -20.52 -5.91 0.42
N ARG A 47 -19.29 -5.66 -0.03
CA ARG A 47 -18.69 -4.32 0.02
C ARG A 47 -18.69 -3.69 -1.35
N GLU A 48 -19.31 -2.53 -1.45
CA GLU A 48 -19.13 -1.64 -2.60
C GLU A 48 -17.77 -0.97 -2.48
N MET A 49 -16.91 -1.19 -3.47
CA MET A 49 -15.58 -0.63 -3.52
C MET A 49 -15.39 0.06 -4.86
N VAL A 50 -14.65 1.16 -4.85
CA VAL A 50 -14.18 1.76 -6.08
C VAL A 50 -13.16 0.81 -6.70
N LEU A 51 -13.43 0.30 -7.90
CA LEU A 51 -12.43 -0.38 -8.72
C LEU A 51 -11.40 0.65 -9.07
N ASN A 52 -10.24 0.56 -8.42
CA ASN A 52 -9.17 1.55 -8.49
C ASN A 52 -8.75 1.78 -9.95
N PRO A 53 -9.36 2.75 -10.67
CA PRO A 53 -9.29 2.78 -12.13
C PRO A 53 -8.01 3.48 -12.60
N GLN A 54 -7.16 3.88 -11.65
CA GLN A 54 -5.95 4.65 -11.87
C GLN A 54 -4.75 4.09 -11.10
N PHE A 55 -4.76 2.82 -10.69
CA PHE A 55 -3.51 2.21 -10.25
C PHE A 55 -2.54 2.22 -11.44
N GLN A 56 -1.66 3.21 -11.48
CA GLN A 56 -0.59 3.35 -12.45
C GLN A 56 0.48 2.31 -12.08
N GLY A 57 0.12 1.05 -12.27
CA GLY A 57 0.98 -0.09 -11.95
C GLY A 57 2.13 -0.16 -12.94
N ASP A 58 3.32 -0.36 -12.41
CA ASP A 58 4.47 -0.78 -13.20
C ASP A 58 4.49 -2.30 -13.29
N LYS A 59 4.52 -2.86 -14.51
CA LYS A 59 4.45 -4.32 -14.72
C LYS A 59 5.71 -5.06 -14.26
N LYS A 60 6.82 -4.36 -14.03
CA LYS A 60 8.11 -4.93 -13.64
C LYS A 60 8.49 -4.58 -12.20
N ARG A 61 7.95 -3.49 -11.66
CA ARG A 61 8.33 -2.93 -10.37
C ARG A 61 7.16 -2.90 -9.40
N ASN A 62 7.41 -3.24 -8.14
CA ASN A 62 6.45 -3.12 -7.05
C ASN A 62 6.69 -1.82 -6.26
N PRO A 63 5.64 -1.24 -5.65
CA PRO A 63 5.79 -0.07 -4.79
C PRO A 63 6.29 -0.47 -3.40
N TYR A 64 7.32 0.24 -2.93
CA TYR A 64 7.93 0.07 -1.62
C TYR A 64 8.01 1.40 -0.87
N CYS A 65 8.02 1.30 0.44
CA CYS A 65 8.32 2.39 1.36
C CYS A 65 9.49 1.97 2.27
N ALA A 66 10.61 2.69 2.17
CA ALA A 66 11.69 2.60 3.15
C ALA A 66 11.44 3.63 4.25
N ILE A 67 11.58 3.21 5.50
CA ILE A 67 11.29 4.03 6.68
C ILE A 67 12.55 4.09 7.52
N LEU A 68 13.03 5.30 7.82
CA LEU A 68 14.10 5.55 8.78
C LEU A 68 13.53 6.25 10.00
N TYR A 69 13.71 5.64 11.17
CA TYR A 69 13.42 6.27 12.44
C TYR A 69 14.60 7.10 12.90
N LYS A 70 14.35 8.16 13.67
CA LYS A 70 15.40 9.01 14.27
C LYS A 70 16.45 8.22 15.07
N SER A 71 16.04 7.11 15.67
CA SER A 71 16.92 6.17 16.37
C SER A 71 17.95 5.46 15.48
N GLY A 72 17.83 5.59 14.16
CA GLY A 72 18.66 4.90 13.18
C GLY A 72 18.07 3.60 12.66
N MET A 73 17.00 3.08 13.26
CA MET A 73 16.36 1.85 12.77
C MET A 73 15.75 2.08 11.39
N ALA A 74 16.09 1.22 10.42
CA ALA A 74 15.51 1.22 9.09
C ALA A 74 14.55 0.04 8.88
N MET A 75 13.48 0.26 8.13
CA MET A 75 12.52 -0.78 7.73
C MET A 75 12.10 -0.64 6.27
N LEU A 76 11.63 -1.75 5.69
CA LEU A 76 11.10 -1.77 4.34
C LEU A 76 9.73 -2.44 4.32
N SER A 77 8.76 -1.74 3.76
CA SER A 77 7.38 -2.20 3.62
C SER A 77 6.97 -2.21 2.15
N VAL A 78 6.20 -3.23 1.75
CA VAL A 78 5.49 -3.23 0.46
C VAL A 78 4.22 -2.39 0.63
N ILE A 79 3.96 -1.50 -0.31
CA ILE A 79 2.80 -0.60 -0.23
C ILE A 79 1.59 -1.29 -0.84
N SER A 80 0.50 -1.35 -0.08
CA SER A 80 -0.80 -1.90 -0.52
C SER A 80 -1.90 -0.85 -0.60
N ASN A 81 -1.73 0.32 0.02
CA ASN A 81 -2.73 1.39 -0.03
C ASN A 81 -2.53 2.27 -1.29
N PRO A 82 -3.62 2.73 -1.94
CA PRO A 82 -3.52 3.52 -3.17
C PRO A 82 -2.79 4.86 -3.03
N ALA A 83 -3.00 5.58 -1.91
CA ALA A 83 -2.45 6.92 -1.73
C ALA A 83 -0.91 6.92 -1.67
N ASP A 84 -0.32 5.97 -0.96
CA ASP A 84 1.14 5.82 -0.87
C ASP A 84 1.72 5.17 -2.15
N CYS A 85 0.91 4.41 -2.91
CA CYS A 85 1.33 3.94 -4.22
C CYS A 85 1.55 5.11 -5.19
N ASP A 86 0.69 6.13 -5.15
CA ASP A 86 0.87 7.35 -5.94
C ASP A 86 2.15 8.09 -5.56
N LYS A 87 2.47 8.17 -4.25
CA LYS A 87 3.75 8.72 -3.77
C LYS A 87 4.94 7.92 -4.32
N ALA A 88 4.84 6.60 -4.34
CA ALA A 88 5.89 5.73 -4.86
C ALA A 88 6.12 5.90 -6.37
N ILE A 89 5.05 6.08 -7.14
CA ILE A 89 5.12 6.35 -8.59
C ILE A 89 5.79 7.70 -8.87
N LYS A 90 5.48 8.71 -8.05
CA LYS A 90 6.09 10.05 -8.13
C LYS A 90 7.48 10.12 -7.50
N ASN A 91 7.92 9.03 -6.88
CA ASN A 91 9.22 8.90 -6.25
C ASN A 91 9.44 9.89 -5.08
N GLU A 92 8.42 10.07 -4.27
CA GLU A 92 8.38 11.08 -3.20
C GLU A 92 9.05 10.60 -1.90
N HIS A 93 9.35 11.54 -1.02
CA HIS A 93 9.70 11.27 0.37
C HIS A 93 8.93 12.22 1.30
N GLU A 94 8.78 11.82 2.55
CA GLU A 94 8.02 12.54 3.57
C GLU A 94 8.76 12.46 4.90
N ILE A 95 8.83 13.59 5.61
CA ILE A 95 9.35 13.65 6.97
C ILE A 95 8.18 13.86 7.90
N ILE A 96 8.02 12.96 8.87
CA ILE A 96 7.02 13.08 9.92
C ILE A 96 7.68 13.72 11.14
N GLU A 97 7.14 14.86 11.52
CA GLU A 97 7.56 15.60 12.71
C GLU A 97 6.60 15.32 13.88
N ILE A 98 7.17 15.20 15.08
CA ILE A 98 6.42 15.17 16.34
C ILE A 98 6.98 16.27 17.22
N ASP A 99 6.10 17.13 17.73
CA ASP A 99 6.48 18.30 18.55
C ASP A 99 7.52 19.23 17.88
N GLY A 100 7.49 19.30 16.54
CA GLY A 100 8.38 20.14 15.72
C GLY A 100 9.76 19.53 15.45
N GLU A 101 9.98 18.27 15.83
CA GLU A 101 11.22 17.55 15.59
C GLU A 101 11.01 16.41 14.58
N PRO A 102 11.94 16.22 13.61
CA PRO A 102 11.89 15.10 12.69
C PRO A 102 12.01 13.78 13.45
N GLU A 103 11.03 12.89 13.32
CA GLU A 103 11.01 11.60 14.00
C GLU A 103 11.14 10.42 13.03
N ARG A 104 10.60 10.58 11.81
CA ARG A 104 10.62 9.52 10.80
C ARG A 104 10.77 10.10 9.40
N LEU A 105 11.57 9.44 8.59
CA LEU A 105 11.70 9.67 7.16
C LEU A 105 11.07 8.49 6.41
N PHE A 106 10.20 8.78 5.46
CA PHE A 106 9.58 7.81 4.55
C PHE A 106 10.08 8.10 3.14
N CYS A 107 10.62 7.10 2.45
CA CYS A 107 10.99 7.16 1.04
C CYS A 107 10.11 6.20 0.24
N TYR A 108 9.30 6.72 -0.67
CA TYR A 108 8.37 5.96 -1.51
C TYR A 108 8.95 5.80 -2.92
N PHE A 109 9.00 4.58 -3.44
CA PHE A 109 9.58 4.32 -4.77
C PHE A 109 9.15 2.96 -5.34
N LEU A 110 9.45 2.75 -6.63
CA LEU A 110 9.20 1.50 -7.35
C LEU A 110 10.51 0.73 -7.56
N ALA A 111 10.54 -0.56 -7.24
CA ALA A 111 11.70 -1.44 -7.48
C ALA A 111 11.31 -2.82 -8.00
N GLU A 112 12.18 -3.48 -8.77
CA GLU A 112 11.88 -4.80 -9.37
C GLU A 112 11.95 -5.92 -8.33
N THR A 113 12.84 -5.79 -7.34
CA THR A 113 13.05 -6.78 -6.29
C THR A 113 13.13 -6.13 -4.91
N ARG A 114 12.89 -6.93 -3.87
CA ARG A 114 13.00 -6.47 -2.48
C ARG A 114 14.42 -6.04 -2.12
N ASP A 115 15.44 -6.73 -2.64
CA ASP A 115 16.84 -6.42 -2.34
C ASP A 115 17.28 -5.13 -3.02
N GLN A 116 16.85 -4.91 -4.27
CA GLN A 116 17.02 -3.61 -4.94
C GLN A 116 16.32 -2.51 -4.15
N ALA A 117 15.09 -2.77 -3.69
CA ALA A 117 14.34 -1.80 -2.93
C ALA A 117 15.05 -1.40 -1.63
N TRP A 118 15.62 -2.38 -0.92
CA TRP A 118 16.40 -2.11 0.28
C TRP A 118 17.63 -1.24 -0.01
N ALA A 119 18.45 -1.63 -1.00
CA ALA A 119 19.65 -0.89 -1.35
C ALA A 119 19.35 0.56 -1.77
N GLU A 120 18.30 0.76 -2.56
CA GLU A 120 17.86 2.08 -2.99
C GLU A 120 17.29 2.92 -1.84
N GLY A 121 16.48 2.30 -0.97
CA GLY A 121 15.97 2.94 0.23
C GLY A 121 17.11 3.45 1.12
N MET A 122 18.07 2.59 1.43
CA MET A 122 19.24 2.93 2.25
C MET A 122 20.03 4.09 1.66
N ALA A 123 20.37 4.03 0.37
CA ALA A 123 21.14 5.09 -0.29
C ALA A 123 20.42 6.45 -0.27
N ARG A 124 19.08 6.47 -0.37
CA ARG A 124 18.30 7.70 -0.26
C ARG A 124 18.29 8.26 1.15
N MET A 125 18.11 7.39 2.15
CA MET A 125 18.09 7.76 3.55
C MET A 125 19.45 8.33 3.99
N GLU A 126 20.54 7.66 3.62
CA GLU A 126 21.92 8.15 3.84
C GLU A 126 22.12 9.54 3.22
N LYS A 127 21.73 9.73 1.96
CA LYS A 127 21.85 11.01 1.28
C LYS A 127 21.08 12.15 1.98
N LEU A 128 19.86 11.89 2.46
CA LEU A 128 19.06 12.90 3.15
C LEU A 128 19.65 13.27 4.52
N VAL A 129 20.28 12.31 5.20
CA VAL A 129 21.05 12.56 6.44
C VAL A 129 22.32 13.37 6.14
N GLU A 130 23.06 13.02 5.10
CA GLU A 130 24.27 13.76 4.67
C GLU A 130 23.97 15.22 4.31
N LEU A 131 22.82 15.47 3.67
CA LEU A 131 22.35 16.82 3.33
C LEU A 131 21.82 17.59 4.55
N GLY A 132 21.68 16.93 5.71
CA GLY A 132 21.12 17.52 6.94
C GLY A 132 19.62 17.75 6.88
N GLU A 133 18.92 17.14 5.91
CA GLU A 133 17.46 17.22 5.76
C GLU A 133 16.74 16.34 6.80
N PHE A 134 17.40 15.30 7.28
CA PHE A 134 16.93 14.48 8.40
C PHE A 134 18.05 14.27 9.42
N LYS A 135 17.77 14.48 10.71
CA LYS A 135 18.75 14.31 11.79
C LYS A 135 18.53 13.00 12.52
N LEU A 136 19.63 12.29 12.76
CA LEU A 136 19.64 11.05 13.53
C LEU A 136 20.22 11.26 14.92
N ASP A 137 19.73 10.48 15.86
CA ASP A 137 20.31 10.35 17.20
C ASP A 137 21.43 9.28 17.23
N GLY A 138 21.59 8.50 16.15
CA GLY A 138 22.55 7.39 16.02
C GLY A 138 22.93 7.06 14.58
N GLU A 139 23.61 5.93 14.39
CA GLU A 139 23.91 5.37 13.05
C GLU A 139 22.70 4.62 12.48
N ILE A 140 22.65 4.42 11.16
CA ILE A 140 21.56 3.66 10.53
C ILE A 140 21.81 2.15 10.70
N TYR A 141 20.77 1.40 11.09
CA TYR A 141 20.79 -0.06 11.33
C TYR A 141 19.66 -0.79 10.60
#